data_AF-A0A212ES07-F1
#
_entry.id   AF-A0A212ES07-F1
#
_cell.length_a   1.000
_cell.length_b   1.000
_cell.length_c   1.000
_cell.angle_alpha   90.00
_cell.angle_beta   90.00
_cell.angle_gamma   90.00
#
_symmetry.space_group_name_H-M   'P 1'
#
loop_
_entity.id
_entity.type
_entity.pdbx_description
1 polymer ?
#
loop_
_entity_poly.entity_id
_entity_poly.type
_entity_poly.pdbx_seq_one_letter_code
_entity_poly.pdbx_strand_id
1 'polypeptide(L)'
;MSLLDPLVKLNVVAESQLAYFNQKRETKDSMLQKLEPTGLQGSVPAYFITRAEPTLAGILKTMGGDFHKTQDSLHAMLCQIVGGTTLDTILAVATVEGKLKLFVSRLIKFNEFALISASEKNAPQSKVYIFDISFLILCSIVQDYGAEAVLDENGDSFFEQWVRECMPQKGVHKSPEQILQKCDSQVIDIFIHHLSAPDFDFKNTNLKPHDLCINVCGVIKEILFAWEQGSISSADLKRMLDSLRQKMASLAVCASSWLCAYVNVVHQDAILKPINIIQQFLSAPSEVELTQIDNFKERAILMCQIIRKLQYDIHPPSVLKAKTLNLSHYIVSKQPILEQLQSVWDDIKTRGYLHIDATHIIDSLLNTAGPVWLVTNLLKQTLKFRYQDDLDRSVDIVVAIFHLDIEKCSQALLLYVLPQYLYNAKLCNELVEPQSAILAKLCVYCIYAALEHSISRKVTTSRKRRHDDSEDLDAICSSNKVRRLNDNTSDALYYSQGQSMGIIIKEPLQSALEMLFKSFSQLAGKNGDVTPQTQFIFEFISYAVQCGQDRAQVVLQKMPSEIVPTLIKALPDNFNTGLILRLYDLSTPYGRKDTARDLCLLRNMRLRPE
;
A
#
# COMPACT_ATOMS: atom_id res chain seq x y z
N MET A 1 -27.73 2.82 -26.58
CA MET A 1 -29.05 2.28 -26.98
C MET A 1 -29.10 0.76 -27.09
N SER A 2 -28.01 -0.01 -27.20
CA SER A 2 -28.13 -1.42 -27.65
C SER A 2 -28.45 -2.50 -26.59
N LEU A 3 -28.45 -2.21 -25.28
CA LEU A 3 -28.53 -3.26 -24.24
C LEU A 3 -29.78 -3.25 -23.36
N LEU A 4 -30.62 -2.20 -23.39
CA LEU A 4 -31.79 -2.10 -22.50
C LEU A 4 -33.07 -2.68 -23.11
N ASP A 5 -33.32 -2.46 -24.40
CA ASP A 5 -34.48 -3.04 -25.09
C ASP A 5 -34.50 -4.58 -25.09
N PRO A 6 -33.35 -5.28 -25.22
CA PRO A 6 -33.31 -6.73 -25.06
C PRO A 6 -33.70 -7.20 -23.64
N LEU A 7 -33.40 -6.42 -22.60
CA LEU A 7 -33.70 -6.79 -21.20
C LEU A 7 -35.18 -6.64 -20.86
N VAL A 8 -35.90 -5.73 -21.51
CA VAL A 8 -37.36 -5.62 -21.44
C VAL A 8 -38.01 -6.81 -22.14
N LYS A 9 -37.50 -7.21 -23.31
CA LYS A 9 -37.97 -8.42 -24.02
C LYS A 9 -37.77 -9.71 -23.21
N LEU A 10 -36.79 -9.73 -22.30
CA LEU A 10 -36.51 -10.85 -21.41
C LEU A 10 -37.23 -10.76 -20.05
N ASN A 11 -38.14 -9.78 -19.86
CA ASN A 11 -38.84 -9.51 -18.59
C ASN A 11 -37.92 -9.32 -17.37
N VAL A 12 -36.66 -8.94 -17.61
CA VAL A 12 -35.69 -8.65 -16.53
C VAL A 12 -35.90 -7.25 -15.98
N VAL A 13 -36.44 -6.34 -16.81
CA VAL A 13 -36.70 -4.94 -16.48
C VAL A 13 -38.11 -4.58 -16.95
N ALA A 14 -38.90 -3.93 -16.10
CA ALA A 14 -40.24 -3.48 -16.46
C ALA A 14 -40.20 -2.25 -17.38
N GLU A 15 -41.23 -2.05 -18.22
CA GLU A 15 -41.34 -0.87 -19.09
C GLU A 15 -41.30 0.46 -18.31
N SER A 16 -41.83 0.47 -17.08
CA SER A 16 -41.75 1.62 -16.17
C SER A 16 -40.31 1.94 -15.72
N GLN A 17 -39.48 0.91 -15.55
CA GLN A 17 -38.06 1.06 -15.22
C GLN A 17 -37.25 1.50 -16.45
N LEU A 18 -37.60 1.01 -17.65
CA LEU A 18 -37.02 1.50 -18.91
C LEU A 18 -37.27 3.01 -19.08
N ALA A 19 -38.52 3.45 -18.86
CA ALA A 19 -38.89 4.87 -18.92
C ALA A 19 -38.11 5.71 -17.89
N TYR A 20 -37.98 5.21 -16.65
CA TYR A 20 -37.17 5.86 -15.61
C TYR A 20 -35.68 5.98 -15.99
N PHE A 21 -35.08 4.91 -16.53
CA PHE A 21 -33.67 4.94 -16.94
C PHE A 21 -33.44 5.84 -18.15
N ASN A 22 -34.38 5.88 -19.11
CA ASN A 22 -34.32 6.78 -20.25
C ASN A 22 -34.43 8.24 -19.81
N GLN A 23 -35.37 8.57 -18.92
CA GLN A 23 -35.50 9.92 -18.37
C GLN A 23 -34.26 10.36 -17.57
N LYS A 24 -33.68 9.47 -16.76
CA LYS A 24 -32.45 9.74 -16.00
C LYS A 24 -31.23 9.89 -16.92
N ARG A 25 -31.22 9.22 -18.07
CA ARG A 25 -30.20 9.40 -19.11
C ARG A 25 -30.40 10.70 -19.87
N GLU A 26 -31.61 11.04 -20.31
CA GLU A 26 -31.90 12.33 -20.96
C GLU A 26 -31.51 13.51 -20.08
N THR A 27 -31.69 13.41 -18.76
CA THR A 27 -31.25 14.46 -17.82
C THR A 27 -29.72 14.59 -17.76
N LYS A 28 -28.98 13.48 -17.92
CA LYS A 28 -27.51 13.46 -17.99
C LYS A 28 -26.98 13.83 -19.39
N ASP A 29 -27.65 13.39 -20.45
CA ASP A 29 -27.35 13.70 -21.83
C ASP A 29 -27.68 15.16 -22.15
N SER A 30 -28.68 15.77 -21.52
CA SER A 30 -28.94 17.22 -21.60
C SER A 30 -27.87 18.05 -20.89
N MET A 31 -27.23 17.51 -19.85
CA MET A 31 -26.02 18.11 -19.24
C MET A 31 -24.77 17.94 -20.13
N LEU A 32 -24.70 16.87 -20.93
CA LEU A 32 -23.63 16.63 -21.92
C LEU A 32 -23.85 17.42 -23.23
N GLN A 33 -25.09 17.63 -23.67
CA GLN A 33 -25.43 18.45 -24.84
C GLN A 33 -25.25 19.95 -24.58
N LYS A 34 -25.31 20.39 -23.31
CA LYS A 34 -24.85 21.73 -22.92
C LYS A 34 -23.32 21.90 -23.02
N LEU A 35 -22.58 20.83 -23.32
CA LEU A 35 -21.13 20.83 -23.55
C LEU A 35 -20.75 20.62 -25.02
N GLU A 36 -21.71 20.63 -25.96
CA GLU A 36 -21.45 20.77 -27.40
C GLU A 36 -22.13 22.03 -27.99
N PRO A 37 -21.55 22.63 -29.05
CA PRO A 37 -21.12 24.02 -28.98
C PRO A 37 -22.05 24.98 -29.74
N THR A 38 -22.93 25.67 -29.02
CA THR A 38 -23.42 26.99 -29.46
C THR A 38 -22.71 28.06 -28.65
N GLY A 39 -21.54 28.51 -29.15
CA GLY A 39 -20.91 29.76 -28.70
C GLY A 39 -19.47 29.69 -28.18
N LEU A 40 -18.76 28.57 -28.28
CA LEU A 40 -17.33 28.51 -27.95
C LEU A 40 -16.47 28.56 -29.23
N GLN A 41 -15.97 29.75 -29.55
CA GLN A 41 -14.59 29.84 -30.02
C GLN A 41 -13.71 29.20 -28.94
N GLY A 42 -13.10 28.07 -29.26
CA GLY A 42 -12.15 27.41 -28.36
C GLY A 42 -12.08 25.89 -28.47
N SER A 43 -12.16 25.32 -29.67
CA SER A 43 -11.38 24.11 -29.94
C SER A 43 -9.94 24.36 -29.48
N VAL A 44 -9.25 23.40 -28.85
CA VAL A 44 -7.77 23.45 -28.83
C VAL A 44 -7.37 23.68 -30.28
N PRO A 45 -6.78 24.83 -30.65
CA PRO A 45 -6.78 25.20 -32.05
C PRO A 45 -5.90 24.18 -32.78
N ALA A 46 -6.41 23.56 -33.83
CA ALA A 46 -5.63 22.68 -34.70
C ALA A 46 -4.29 23.36 -35.11
N TYR A 47 -4.31 24.70 -35.22
CA TYR A 47 -3.15 25.56 -35.41
C TYR A 47 -2.04 25.44 -34.34
N PHE A 48 -2.38 25.28 -33.06
CA PHE A 48 -1.43 25.12 -31.96
C PHE A 48 -0.77 23.73 -31.97
N ILE A 49 -1.53 22.68 -32.29
CA ILE A 49 -1.02 21.30 -32.40
C ILE A 49 -0.03 21.21 -33.55
N THR A 50 -0.38 21.70 -34.74
CA THR A 50 0.50 21.70 -35.93
C THR A 50 1.81 22.48 -35.76
N ARG A 51 1.88 23.45 -34.83
CA ARG A 51 3.08 24.26 -34.62
C ARG A 51 4.09 23.62 -33.64
N ALA A 52 3.62 22.78 -32.73
CA ALA A 52 4.45 22.12 -31.72
C ALA A 52 4.88 20.69 -32.12
N GLU A 53 4.22 20.06 -33.10
CA GLU A 53 4.64 18.77 -33.68
C GLU A 53 6.11 18.74 -34.15
N PRO A 54 6.63 19.74 -34.89
CA PRO A 54 8.05 19.75 -35.29
C PRO A 54 9.00 19.86 -34.10
N THR A 55 8.60 20.61 -33.07
CA THR A 55 9.37 20.76 -31.84
C THR A 55 9.42 19.44 -31.07
N LEU A 56 8.30 18.74 -30.91
CA LEU A 56 8.24 17.41 -30.30
C LEU A 56 9.11 16.40 -31.08
N ALA A 57 9.00 16.39 -32.41
CA ALA A 57 9.82 15.52 -33.26
C ALA A 57 11.32 15.82 -33.11
N GLY A 58 11.71 17.10 -33.03
CA GLY A 58 13.08 17.54 -32.78
C GLY A 58 13.61 17.11 -31.41
N ILE A 59 12.81 17.28 -30.35
CA ILE A 59 13.15 16.82 -29.00
C ILE A 59 13.35 15.31 -28.99
N LEU A 60 12.37 14.55 -29.51
CA LEU A 60 12.46 13.09 -29.57
C LEU A 60 13.71 12.65 -30.34
N LYS A 61 13.99 13.25 -31.51
CA LYS A 61 15.20 12.94 -32.29
C LYS A 61 16.48 13.17 -31.49
N THR A 62 16.54 14.26 -30.73
CA THR A 62 17.70 14.62 -29.90
C THR A 62 17.88 13.65 -28.73
N MET A 63 16.78 13.25 -28.09
CA MET A 63 16.77 12.25 -27.00
C MET A 63 17.00 10.81 -27.50
N GLY A 64 16.86 10.57 -28.80
CA GLY A 64 17.19 9.28 -29.43
C GLY A 64 18.65 9.16 -29.86
N GLY A 65 19.46 10.20 -29.67
CA GLY A 65 20.89 10.23 -30.00
C GLY A 65 21.80 9.82 -28.84
N ASP A 66 23.11 9.98 -29.05
CA ASP A 66 24.14 9.75 -28.03
C ASP A 66 24.16 10.88 -26.99
N PHE A 67 23.75 10.58 -25.76
CA PHE A 67 23.65 11.55 -24.67
C PHE A 67 24.98 12.20 -24.31
N HIS A 68 26.12 11.54 -24.51
CA HIS A 68 27.43 12.14 -24.22
C HIS A 68 27.70 13.40 -25.07
N LYS A 69 27.14 13.45 -26.29
CA LYS A 69 27.31 14.57 -27.23
C LYS A 69 26.19 15.59 -27.14
N THR A 70 24.99 15.17 -26.72
CA THR A 70 23.79 16.02 -26.77
C THR A 70 23.37 16.58 -25.40
N GLN A 71 23.94 16.13 -24.29
CA GLN A 71 23.50 16.51 -22.92
C GLN A 71 23.37 18.02 -22.69
N ASP A 72 24.34 18.83 -23.10
CA ASP A 72 24.31 20.29 -22.84
C ASP A 72 23.23 20.98 -23.68
N SER A 73 23.09 20.57 -24.94
CA SER A 73 22.04 21.07 -25.83
C SER A 73 20.64 20.66 -25.36
N LEU A 74 20.52 19.43 -24.85
CA LEU A 74 19.26 18.90 -24.33
C LEU A 74 18.91 19.58 -23.00
N HIS A 75 19.88 19.82 -22.12
CA HIS A 75 19.68 20.58 -20.89
C HIS A 75 19.16 21.99 -21.17
N ALA A 76 19.83 22.73 -22.07
CA ALA A 76 19.39 24.08 -22.45
C ALA A 76 17.96 24.06 -23.03
N MET A 77 17.65 23.06 -23.86
CA MET A 77 16.31 22.86 -24.42
C MET A 77 15.27 22.57 -23.34
N LEU A 78 15.57 21.70 -22.37
CA LEU A 78 14.65 21.39 -21.26
C LEU A 78 14.40 22.62 -20.38
N CYS A 79 15.42 23.42 -20.08
CA CYS A 79 15.24 24.68 -19.35
C CYS A 79 14.31 25.65 -20.10
N GLN A 80 14.47 25.78 -21.42
CA GLN A 80 13.59 26.61 -22.25
C GLN A 80 12.14 26.08 -22.29
N ILE A 81 11.96 24.77 -22.35
CA ILE A 81 10.63 24.13 -22.38
C ILE A 81 9.89 24.34 -21.06
N VAL A 82 10.61 24.29 -19.94
CA VAL A 82 10.04 24.49 -18.60
C VAL A 82 9.72 25.97 -18.32
N GLY A 83 10.42 26.90 -18.99
CA GLY A 83 10.16 28.34 -18.92
C GLY A 83 8.89 28.78 -19.66
N GLY A 84 7.70 28.32 -19.23
CA GLY A 84 6.40 28.79 -19.75
C GLY A 84 5.35 27.68 -19.91
N THR A 85 4.35 27.90 -20.77
CA THR A 85 3.30 26.90 -21.11
C THR A 85 3.76 25.91 -22.20
N THR A 86 5.04 25.95 -22.57
CA THR A 86 5.61 25.15 -23.67
C THR A 86 5.63 23.67 -23.33
N LEU A 87 6.00 23.31 -22.09
CA LEU A 87 5.96 21.92 -21.62
C LEU A 87 4.55 21.33 -21.73
N ASP A 88 3.54 22.03 -21.22
CA ASP A 88 2.14 21.59 -21.29
C ASP A 88 1.70 21.37 -22.75
N THR A 89 2.11 22.27 -23.64
CA THR A 89 1.80 22.17 -25.07
C THR A 89 2.46 20.94 -25.70
N ILE A 90 3.74 20.69 -25.41
CA ILE A 90 4.48 19.52 -25.93
C ILE A 90 3.85 18.22 -25.42
N LEU A 91 3.51 18.15 -24.12
CA LEU A 91 2.90 16.96 -23.53
C LEU A 91 1.48 16.71 -24.08
N ALA A 92 0.70 17.77 -24.31
CA ALA A 92 -0.61 17.67 -24.95
C ALA A 92 -0.50 17.13 -26.38
N VAL A 93 0.44 17.65 -27.19
CA VAL A 93 0.69 17.13 -28.54
C VAL A 93 1.17 15.68 -28.50
N ALA A 94 2.10 15.33 -27.61
CA ALA A 94 2.58 13.96 -27.46
C ALA A 94 1.45 12.99 -27.09
N THR A 95 0.47 13.45 -26.31
CA THR A 95 -0.72 12.67 -25.95
C THR A 95 -1.64 12.47 -27.15
N VAL A 96 -1.94 13.54 -27.90
CA VAL A 96 -2.78 13.49 -29.11
C VAL A 96 -2.16 12.62 -30.21
N GLU A 97 -0.84 12.67 -30.37
CA GLU A 97 -0.11 11.84 -31.34
C GLU A 97 0.13 10.40 -30.86
N GLY A 98 -0.24 10.03 -29.63
CA GLY A 98 0.05 8.72 -29.05
C GLY A 98 1.54 8.45 -28.78
N LYS A 99 2.36 9.50 -28.73
CA LYS A 99 3.82 9.43 -28.51
C LYS A 99 4.23 9.73 -27.06
N LEU A 100 3.29 9.95 -26.14
CA LEU A 100 3.58 10.25 -24.73
C LEU A 100 4.47 9.18 -24.07
N LYS A 101 4.14 7.90 -24.20
CA LYS A 101 4.97 6.81 -23.65
C LYS A 101 6.38 6.80 -24.23
N LEU A 102 6.53 7.09 -25.53
CA LEU A 102 7.85 7.17 -26.16
C LEU A 102 8.67 8.34 -25.61
N PHE A 103 8.04 9.50 -25.43
CA PHE A 103 8.66 10.68 -24.83
C PHE A 103 9.14 10.37 -23.41
N VAL A 104 8.26 9.79 -22.59
CA VAL A 104 8.56 9.44 -21.20
C VAL A 104 9.68 8.41 -21.11
N SER A 105 9.63 7.32 -21.88
CA SER A 105 10.68 6.30 -21.90
C SER A 105 12.06 6.88 -22.25
N ARG A 106 12.13 7.82 -23.22
CA ARG A 106 13.37 8.51 -23.56
C ARG A 106 13.81 9.48 -22.46
N LEU A 107 12.88 10.14 -21.78
CA LEU A 107 13.17 11.03 -20.66
C LEU A 107 13.68 10.28 -19.43
N ILE A 108 13.12 9.10 -19.11
CA ILE A 108 13.63 8.21 -18.06
C ILE A 108 15.07 7.81 -18.38
N LYS A 109 15.35 7.35 -19.60
CA LYS A 109 16.72 6.98 -20.02
C LYS A 109 17.70 8.15 -19.91
N PHE A 110 17.25 9.36 -20.26
CA PHE A 110 18.06 10.55 -20.12
C PHE A 110 18.30 10.93 -18.64
N ASN A 111 17.27 10.80 -17.79
CA ASN A 111 17.39 11.04 -16.36
C ASN A 111 18.36 10.04 -15.69
N GLU A 112 18.30 8.76 -16.05
CA GLU A 112 19.24 7.73 -15.59
C GLU A 112 20.68 8.03 -16.05
N PHE A 113 20.86 8.40 -17.31
CA PHE A 113 22.17 8.83 -17.81
C PHE A 113 22.71 10.04 -17.03
N ALA A 114 21.85 11.04 -16.74
CA ALA A 114 22.22 12.22 -15.97
C ALA A 114 22.55 11.86 -14.51
N LEU A 115 21.83 10.90 -13.91
CA LEU A 115 22.10 10.38 -12.57
C LEU A 115 23.47 9.74 -12.47
N ILE A 116 23.82 8.86 -13.43
CA ILE A 116 25.14 8.21 -13.50
C ILE A 116 26.22 9.27 -13.67
N SER A 117 26.02 10.20 -14.61
CA SER A 117 26.97 11.27 -14.91
C SER A 117 27.19 12.22 -13.71
N ALA A 118 26.13 12.52 -12.95
CA ALA A 118 26.20 13.34 -11.74
C ALA A 118 26.81 12.60 -10.53
N SER A 119 26.87 11.27 -10.57
CA SER A 119 27.47 10.43 -9.52
C SER A 119 28.96 10.18 -9.71
N GLU A 120 29.56 10.69 -10.79
CA GLU A 120 31.00 10.62 -11.03
C GLU A 120 31.79 11.46 -10.02
N LYS A 121 32.99 11.00 -9.64
CA LYS A 121 33.88 11.76 -8.76
C LYS A 121 34.23 13.10 -9.42
N ASN A 122 34.04 14.20 -8.67
CA ASN A 122 34.26 15.58 -9.13
C ASN A 122 33.36 16.01 -10.30
N ALA A 123 32.17 15.43 -10.45
CA ALA A 123 31.20 15.87 -11.45
C ALA A 123 30.89 17.38 -11.30
N PRO A 124 30.86 18.15 -12.41
CA PRO A 124 30.45 19.55 -12.36
C PRO A 124 28.98 19.66 -11.97
N GLN A 125 28.64 20.75 -11.28
CA GLN A 125 27.29 21.02 -10.77
C GLN A 125 26.23 21.03 -11.89
N SER A 126 26.62 21.40 -13.11
CA SER A 126 25.75 21.34 -14.29
C SER A 126 25.14 19.96 -14.50
N LYS A 127 25.88 18.86 -14.29
CA LYS A 127 25.36 17.49 -14.44
C LYS A 127 24.26 17.18 -13.42
N VAL A 128 24.39 17.69 -12.19
CA VAL A 128 23.36 17.57 -11.16
C VAL A 128 22.09 18.31 -11.60
N TYR A 129 22.23 19.48 -12.21
CA TYR A 129 21.08 20.25 -12.72
C TYR A 129 20.36 19.56 -13.89
N ILE A 130 21.06 18.78 -14.71
CA ILE A 130 20.44 17.95 -15.76
C ILE A 130 19.54 16.87 -15.14
N PHE A 131 20.05 16.18 -14.13
CA PHE A 131 19.24 15.21 -13.37
C PHE A 131 18.05 15.91 -12.71
N ASP A 132 18.29 17.05 -12.06
CA ASP A 132 17.29 17.83 -11.32
C ASP A 132 16.12 18.24 -12.23
N ILE A 133 16.38 18.88 -13.37
CA ILE A 133 15.32 19.34 -14.28
C ILE A 133 14.55 18.17 -14.92
N SER A 134 15.25 17.10 -15.33
CA SER A 134 14.59 15.94 -15.94
C SER A 134 13.72 15.17 -14.94
N PHE A 135 14.16 15.08 -13.67
CA PHE A 135 13.37 14.53 -12.57
C PHE A 135 12.09 15.34 -12.33
N LEU A 136 12.19 16.67 -12.30
CA LEU A 136 11.03 17.55 -12.13
C LEU A 136 10.03 17.40 -13.29
N ILE A 137 10.50 17.33 -14.53
CA ILE A 137 9.60 17.14 -15.69
C ILE A 137 8.86 15.81 -15.57
N LEU A 138 9.55 14.73 -15.20
CA LEU A 138 8.91 13.43 -14.98
C LEU A 138 7.87 13.49 -13.85
N CYS A 139 8.17 14.16 -12.72
CA CYS A 139 7.19 14.39 -11.66
C CYS A 139 5.95 15.14 -12.16
N SER A 140 6.13 16.17 -13.00
CA SER A 140 5.00 16.91 -13.58
C SER A 140 4.14 15.99 -14.46
N ILE A 141 4.75 15.13 -15.26
CA ILE A 141 4.02 14.16 -16.11
C ILE A 141 3.21 13.19 -15.25
N VAL A 142 3.79 12.65 -14.17
CA VAL A 142 3.06 11.77 -13.25
C VAL A 142 1.83 12.48 -12.66
N GLN A 143 1.94 13.76 -12.31
CA GLN A 143 0.82 14.51 -11.74
C GLN A 143 -0.30 14.80 -12.74
N ASP A 144 0.04 15.08 -14.00
CA ASP A 144 -0.94 15.47 -15.03
C ASP A 144 -1.58 14.27 -15.74
N TYR A 145 -0.82 13.19 -15.94
CA TYR A 145 -1.23 12.03 -16.74
C TYR A 145 -1.35 10.73 -15.93
N GLY A 146 -0.99 10.76 -14.64
CA GLY A 146 -0.98 9.59 -13.76
C GLY A 146 0.29 8.74 -13.89
N ALA A 147 0.54 7.87 -12.91
CA ALA A 147 1.75 7.05 -12.93
C ALA A 147 1.78 6.01 -14.04
N GLU A 148 0.64 5.54 -14.55
CA GLU A 148 0.57 4.60 -15.69
C GLU A 148 1.14 5.19 -17.00
N ALA A 149 1.23 6.52 -17.09
CA ALA A 149 1.89 7.19 -18.20
C ALA A 149 3.42 7.06 -18.15
N VAL A 150 3.97 6.72 -16.98
CA VAL A 150 5.42 6.70 -16.69
C VAL A 150 5.93 5.32 -16.30
N LEU A 151 5.19 4.57 -15.51
CA LEU A 151 5.58 3.26 -15.02
C LEU A 151 5.40 2.20 -16.11
N ASP A 152 6.47 1.45 -16.38
CA ASP A 152 6.39 0.18 -17.09
C ASP A 152 6.28 -0.99 -16.10
N GLU A 153 5.63 -2.09 -16.49
CA GLU A 153 5.39 -3.26 -15.62
C GLU A 153 6.69 -3.86 -15.03
N ASN A 154 7.80 -3.74 -15.77
CA ASN A 154 9.13 -4.22 -15.38
C ASN A 154 10.17 -3.10 -15.26
N GLY A 155 9.73 -1.84 -15.18
CA GLY A 155 10.66 -0.71 -15.09
C GLY A 155 11.47 -0.73 -13.79
N ASP A 156 12.79 -0.66 -13.90
CA ASP A 156 13.74 -0.75 -12.79
C ASP A 156 14.51 0.55 -12.54
N SER A 157 14.19 1.62 -13.28
CA SER A 157 14.83 2.93 -13.11
C SER A 157 14.60 3.49 -11.70
N PHE A 158 15.54 4.29 -11.23
CA PHE A 158 15.45 5.00 -9.95
C PHE A 158 14.16 5.82 -9.86
N PHE A 159 13.83 6.56 -10.93
CA PHE A 159 12.63 7.39 -10.95
C PHE A 159 11.35 6.57 -10.80
N GLU A 160 11.23 5.46 -11.53
CA GLU A 160 10.05 4.59 -11.45
C GLU A 160 9.89 3.96 -10.07
N GLN A 161 11.00 3.49 -9.47
CA GLN A 161 10.99 2.99 -8.09
C GLN A 161 10.54 4.07 -7.11
N TRP A 162 11.10 5.28 -7.23
CA TRP A 162 10.74 6.40 -6.37
C TRP A 162 9.27 6.80 -6.52
N VAL A 163 8.70 6.82 -7.72
CA VAL A 163 7.26 7.10 -7.92
C VAL A 163 6.37 6.05 -7.28
N ARG A 164 6.70 4.76 -7.46
CA ARG A 164 5.92 3.64 -6.87
C ARG A 164 5.90 3.71 -5.36
N GLU A 165 6.99 4.13 -4.74
CA GLU A 165 7.19 4.04 -3.29
C GLU A 165 6.89 5.36 -2.56
N CYS A 166 7.27 6.51 -3.14
CA CYS A 166 7.36 7.77 -2.43
C CYS A 166 6.42 8.87 -2.93
N MET A 167 5.92 8.81 -4.17
CA MET A 167 5.11 9.88 -4.75
C MET A 167 3.61 9.64 -4.49
N PRO A 168 2.92 10.50 -3.72
CA PRO A 168 1.46 10.51 -3.66
C PRO A 168 0.89 10.87 -5.03
N GLN A 169 -0.20 10.21 -5.40
CA GLN A 169 -0.92 10.49 -6.63
C GLN A 169 -2.39 10.76 -6.30
N LYS A 170 -3.11 11.33 -7.26
CA LYS A 170 -4.53 11.62 -7.10
C LYS A 170 -5.32 10.34 -6.77
N GLY A 171 -5.79 10.24 -5.52
CA GLY A 171 -6.50 9.07 -4.99
C GLY A 171 -5.62 7.90 -4.54
N VAL A 172 -4.29 8.00 -4.64
CA VAL A 172 -3.34 7.00 -4.14
C VAL A 172 -2.43 7.65 -3.11
N HIS A 173 -2.76 7.46 -1.84
CA HIS A 173 -1.96 7.93 -0.72
C HIS A 173 -0.80 6.97 -0.44
N LYS A 174 0.26 7.49 0.19
CA LYS A 174 1.43 6.73 0.63
C LYS A 174 1.56 6.88 2.14
N SER A 175 1.89 5.80 2.84
CA SER A 175 2.16 5.86 4.29
C SER A 175 3.51 6.56 4.53
N PRO A 176 3.57 7.58 5.41
CA PRO A 176 4.82 8.23 5.79
C PRO A 176 5.84 7.25 6.37
N GLU A 177 5.37 6.25 7.13
CA GLU A 177 6.22 5.22 7.73
C GLU A 177 6.83 4.30 6.67
N GLN A 178 6.06 3.93 5.65
CA GLN A 178 6.57 3.11 4.54
C GLN A 178 7.65 3.83 3.74
N ILE A 179 7.49 5.13 3.52
CA ILE A 179 8.53 5.96 2.87
C ILE A 179 9.80 5.97 3.73
N LEU A 180 9.67 6.15 5.05
CA LEU A 180 10.80 6.20 5.97
C LEU A 180 11.54 4.88 6.12
N GLN A 181 10.88 3.73 5.92
CA GLN A 181 11.53 2.41 5.96
C GLN A 181 12.61 2.23 4.89
N LYS A 182 12.61 3.06 3.84
CA LYS A 182 13.63 3.02 2.79
C LYS A 182 14.82 3.93 3.07
N CYS A 183 14.72 4.83 4.05
CA CYS A 183 15.81 5.70 4.41
C CYS A 183 16.86 4.95 5.25
N ASP A 184 18.13 5.28 5.02
CA ASP A 184 19.27 4.80 5.78
C ASP A 184 19.63 5.81 6.89
N SER A 185 19.62 5.35 8.13
CA SER A 185 19.91 6.18 9.31
C SER A 185 21.30 6.82 9.25
N GLN A 186 22.33 6.11 8.77
CA GLN A 186 23.69 6.63 8.69
C GLN A 186 23.78 7.75 7.66
N VAL A 187 23.09 7.59 6.51
CA VAL A 187 23.04 8.63 5.48
C VAL A 187 22.29 9.86 5.97
N ILE A 188 21.19 9.66 6.72
CA ILE A 188 20.44 10.76 7.34
C ILE A 188 21.36 11.57 8.27
N ASP A 189 22.10 10.91 9.16
CA ASP A 189 22.99 11.59 10.12
C ASP A 189 24.08 12.40 9.42
N ILE A 190 24.72 11.81 8.39
CA ILE A 190 25.72 12.49 7.55
C ILE A 190 25.08 13.71 6.86
N PHE A 191 23.90 13.54 6.27
CA PHE A 191 23.21 14.60 5.56
C PHE A 191 22.82 15.74 6.50
N ILE A 192 22.24 15.46 7.68
CA ILE A 192 21.90 16.47 8.69
C ILE A 192 23.15 17.22 9.16
N HIS A 193 24.25 16.51 9.43
CA HIS A 193 25.50 17.12 9.86
C HIS A 193 26.02 18.14 8.85
N HIS A 194 26.03 17.78 7.56
CA HIS A 194 26.44 18.71 6.50
C HIS A 194 25.44 19.86 6.30
N LEU A 195 24.14 19.57 6.32
CA LEU A 195 23.09 20.58 6.11
C LEU A 195 23.05 21.62 7.25
N SER A 196 23.49 21.24 8.44
CA SER A 196 23.60 22.13 9.59
C SER A 196 24.78 23.11 9.46
N ALA A 197 25.77 22.81 8.62
CA ALA A 197 26.91 23.70 8.37
C ALA A 197 26.49 24.95 7.58
N PRO A 198 27.12 26.12 7.84
CA PRO A 198 26.81 27.37 7.12
C PRO A 198 27.16 27.31 5.62
N ASP A 199 28.20 26.57 5.26
CA ASP A 199 28.69 26.41 3.88
C ASP A 199 28.32 25.03 3.30
N PHE A 200 27.04 24.68 3.38
CA PHE A 200 26.57 23.39 2.86
C PHE A 200 26.85 23.27 1.36
N ASP A 201 27.67 22.27 1.00
CA ASP A 201 27.90 21.90 -0.39
C ASP A 201 27.91 20.38 -0.57
N PHE A 202 27.18 19.91 -1.58
CA PHE A 202 27.02 18.47 -1.84
C PHE A 202 28.35 17.81 -2.21
N LYS A 203 29.29 18.57 -2.78
CA LYS A 203 30.64 18.10 -3.08
C LYS A 203 31.37 17.57 -1.83
N ASN A 204 31.03 18.06 -0.65
CA ASN A 204 31.68 17.68 0.60
C ASN A 204 31.05 16.45 1.27
N THR A 205 29.90 15.98 0.76
CA THR A 205 29.11 14.92 1.40
C THR A 205 29.45 13.51 0.91
N ASN A 206 30.14 13.37 -0.24
CA ASN A 206 30.32 12.10 -0.96
C ASN A 206 29.01 11.34 -1.28
N LEU A 207 27.84 11.96 -1.11
CA LEU A 207 26.53 11.36 -1.36
C LEU A 207 26.11 11.55 -2.82
N LYS A 208 25.46 10.54 -3.40
CA LYS A 208 24.97 10.61 -4.78
C LYS A 208 23.57 11.23 -4.83
N PRO A 209 23.14 11.78 -5.98
CA PRO A 209 21.81 12.41 -6.11
C PRO A 209 20.63 11.50 -5.71
N HIS A 210 20.67 10.20 -6.05
CA HIS A 210 19.61 9.26 -5.66
C HIS A 210 19.59 8.99 -4.14
N ASP A 211 20.77 8.88 -3.52
CA ASP A 211 20.87 8.72 -2.06
C ASP A 211 20.25 9.93 -1.35
N LEU A 212 20.49 11.14 -1.84
CA LEU A 212 19.89 12.36 -1.32
C LEU A 212 18.36 12.35 -1.49
N CYS A 213 17.85 11.97 -2.66
CA CYS A 213 16.42 11.94 -2.94
C CYS A 213 15.64 10.92 -2.09
N ILE A 214 16.23 9.76 -1.78
CA ILE A 214 15.61 8.75 -0.91
C ILE A 214 15.63 9.23 0.55
N ASN A 215 16.78 9.75 1.00
CA ASN A 215 17.02 10.02 2.43
C ASN A 215 16.52 11.39 2.91
N VAL A 216 16.20 12.32 2.01
CA VAL A 216 15.70 13.65 2.39
C VAL A 216 14.38 13.57 3.18
N CYS A 217 13.56 12.53 2.97
CA CYS A 217 12.34 12.31 3.76
C CYS A 217 12.67 12.10 5.25
N GLY A 218 13.68 11.28 5.55
CA GLY A 218 14.18 11.07 6.91
C GLY A 218 14.81 12.32 7.50
N VAL A 219 15.61 13.05 6.71
CA VAL A 219 16.22 14.33 7.12
C VAL A 219 15.15 15.34 7.54
N ILE A 220 14.09 15.49 6.75
CA ILE A 220 13.01 16.45 7.01
C ILE A 220 12.20 16.06 8.25
N LYS A 221 11.97 14.77 8.47
CA LYS A 221 11.34 14.26 9.69
C LYS A 221 12.15 14.64 10.93
N GLU A 222 13.46 14.41 10.93
CA GLU A 222 14.33 14.74 12.07
C GLU A 222 14.43 16.27 12.29
N ILE A 223 14.51 17.06 11.22
CA ILE A 223 14.46 18.53 11.28
C ILE A 223 13.13 19.02 11.88
N LEU A 224 12.01 18.47 11.42
CA LEU A 224 10.68 18.80 11.95
C LEU A 224 10.61 18.50 13.45
N PHE A 225 11.06 17.33 13.87
CA PHE A 225 11.01 16.91 15.27
C PHE A 225 11.95 17.74 16.16
N ALA A 226 13.14 18.07 15.65
CA ALA A 226 14.07 18.98 16.33
C ALA A 226 13.44 20.38 16.49
N TRP A 227 12.68 20.86 15.50
CA TRP A 227 11.97 22.14 15.60
C TRP A 227 10.75 22.05 16.54
N GLU A 228 10.08 20.91 16.59
CA GLU A 228 9.01 20.62 17.56
C GLU A 228 9.50 20.68 19.00
N GLN A 229 10.70 20.15 19.25
CA GLN A 229 11.34 20.12 20.57
C GLN A 229 12.07 21.42 20.92
N GLY A 230 12.16 22.37 19.99
CA GLY A 230 12.86 23.64 20.19
C GLY A 230 14.40 23.55 20.13
N SER A 231 14.94 22.44 19.61
CA SER A 231 16.39 22.22 19.45
C SER A 231 16.99 23.02 18.30
N ILE A 232 16.18 23.43 17.31
CA ILE A 232 16.58 24.31 16.21
C ILE A 232 15.71 25.57 16.17
N SER A 233 16.32 26.70 15.81
CA SER A 233 15.62 27.97 15.65
C SER A 233 14.89 28.04 14.30
N SER A 234 13.88 28.91 14.18
CA SER A 234 13.21 29.15 12.89
C SER A 234 14.16 29.72 11.81
N ALA A 235 15.22 30.43 12.22
CA ALA A 235 16.24 30.94 11.31
C ALA A 235 17.11 29.81 10.75
N ASP A 236 17.51 28.87 11.61
CA ASP A 236 18.27 27.68 11.19
C ASP A 236 17.44 26.77 10.29
N LEU A 237 16.17 26.54 10.67
CA LEU A 237 15.23 25.80 9.84
C LEU A 237 15.13 26.41 8.44
N LYS A 238 14.87 27.72 8.35
CA LYS A 238 14.78 28.43 7.08
C LYS A 238 16.06 28.25 6.25
N ARG A 239 17.24 28.45 6.83
CA ARG A 239 18.53 28.29 6.15
C ARG A 239 18.73 26.87 5.61
N MET A 240 18.40 25.84 6.39
CA MET A 240 18.51 24.45 5.97
C MET A 240 17.56 24.14 4.80
N LEU A 241 16.30 24.58 4.88
CA LEU A 241 15.32 24.37 3.81
C LEU A 241 15.67 25.14 2.52
N ASP A 242 16.14 26.38 2.65
CA ASP A 242 16.60 27.20 1.53
C ASP A 242 17.80 26.52 0.83
N SER A 243 18.73 25.95 1.60
CA SER A 243 19.89 25.20 1.08
C SER A 243 19.47 23.96 0.28
N LEU A 244 18.51 23.17 0.77
CA LEU A 244 17.98 22.02 0.04
C LEU A 244 17.40 22.44 -1.32
N ARG A 245 16.53 23.46 -1.29
CA ARG A 245 15.82 23.98 -2.46
C ARG A 245 16.76 24.56 -3.52
N GLN A 246 17.76 25.34 -3.10
CA GLN A 246 18.70 26.01 -4.00
C GLN A 246 19.64 25.02 -4.70
N LYS A 247 20.10 23.99 -3.97
CA LYS A 247 21.07 23.05 -4.51
C LYS A 247 20.41 22.05 -5.46
N MET A 248 19.26 21.49 -5.11
CA MET A 248 18.48 20.57 -5.95
C MET A 248 16.97 20.73 -5.68
N ALA A 249 16.23 21.21 -6.67
CA ALA A 249 14.80 21.46 -6.54
C ALA A 249 13.99 20.14 -6.40
N SER A 250 14.50 19.04 -6.94
CA SER A 250 14.00 17.67 -6.72
C SER A 250 13.98 17.27 -5.24
N LEU A 251 14.93 17.73 -4.42
CA LEU A 251 14.93 17.44 -2.99
C LEU A 251 13.76 18.09 -2.27
N ALA A 252 13.40 19.31 -2.65
CA ALA A 252 12.21 19.98 -2.12
C ALA A 252 10.93 19.23 -2.51
N VAL A 253 10.87 18.64 -3.72
CA VAL A 253 9.75 17.78 -4.14
C VAL A 253 9.70 16.48 -3.33
N CYS A 254 10.83 15.79 -3.15
CA CYS A 254 10.91 14.56 -2.33
C CYS A 254 10.58 14.82 -0.86
N ALA A 255 11.10 15.90 -0.28
CA ALA A 255 10.74 16.36 1.05
C ALA A 255 9.25 16.64 1.17
N SER A 256 8.70 17.35 0.19
CA SER A 256 7.29 17.70 0.15
C SER A 256 6.40 16.47 0.00
N SER A 257 6.81 15.44 -0.74
CA SER A 257 6.02 14.22 -0.92
C SER A 257 5.81 13.48 0.40
N TRP A 258 6.85 13.38 1.24
CA TRP A 258 6.73 12.84 2.59
C TRP A 258 5.94 13.74 3.53
N LEU A 259 6.22 15.06 3.56
CA LEU A 259 5.47 16.02 4.40
C LEU A 259 3.98 15.98 4.08
N CYS A 260 3.66 15.89 2.80
CA CYS A 260 2.32 15.75 2.27
C CYS A 260 1.63 14.47 2.82
N ALA A 261 2.31 13.33 2.74
CA ALA A 261 1.82 12.10 3.37
C ALA A 261 1.65 12.25 4.89
N TYR A 262 2.61 12.90 5.56
CA TYR A 262 2.64 13.06 7.02
C TYR A 262 1.50 13.95 7.54
N VAL A 263 1.19 15.04 6.84
CA VAL A 263 0.07 15.94 7.16
C VAL A 263 -1.27 15.19 7.21
N ASN A 264 -1.44 14.11 6.42
CA ASN A 264 -2.68 13.33 6.42
C ASN A 264 -2.87 12.45 7.65
N VAL A 265 -1.78 12.09 8.36
CA VAL A 265 -1.83 11.15 9.49
C VAL A 265 -1.62 11.83 10.85
N VAL A 266 -1.07 13.05 10.86
CA VAL A 266 -0.78 13.79 12.09
C VAL A 266 -2.03 14.49 12.65
N HIS A 267 -2.09 14.70 13.97
CA HIS A 267 -3.19 15.41 14.64
C HIS A 267 -3.26 16.89 14.23
N GLN A 268 -4.47 17.45 14.18
CA GLN A 268 -4.74 18.81 13.69
C GLN A 268 -3.88 19.89 14.37
N ASP A 269 -3.63 19.77 15.66
CA ASP A 269 -2.82 20.73 16.44
C ASP A 269 -1.33 20.72 16.05
N ALA A 270 -0.86 19.65 15.43
CA ALA A 270 0.53 19.48 14.99
C ALA A 270 0.74 19.68 13.47
N ILE A 271 -0.33 19.90 12.70
CA ILE A 271 -0.24 20.11 11.23
C ILE A 271 0.49 21.40 10.85
N LEU A 272 0.49 22.41 11.72
CA LEU A 272 0.98 23.76 11.40
C LEU A 272 2.49 23.78 11.05
N LYS A 273 3.32 23.03 11.77
CA LYS A 273 4.77 22.99 11.52
C LYS A 273 5.12 22.30 10.20
N PRO A 274 4.60 21.09 9.88
CA PRO A 274 4.76 20.49 8.55
C PRO A 274 4.30 21.39 7.40
N ILE A 275 3.14 22.07 7.53
CA ILE A 275 2.66 23.01 6.51
C ILE A 275 3.64 24.17 6.33
N ASN A 276 4.17 24.74 7.42
CA ASN A 276 5.14 25.82 7.34
C ASN A 276 6.43 25.40 6.60
N ILE A 277 6.89 24.16 6.76
CA ILE A 277 8.02 23.63 5.99
C ILE A 277 7.68 23.57 4.49
N ILE A 278 6.49 23.08 4.12
CA ILE A 278 6.01 23.09 2.73
C ILE A 278 5.94 24.52 2.18
N GLN A 279 5.41 25.47 2.95
CA GLN A 279 5.35 26.88 2.54
C GLN A 279 6.72 27.51 2.38
N GLN A 280 7.71 27.11 3.19
CA GLN A 280 9.08 27.57 3.01
C GLN A 280 9.65 27.13 1.66
N PHE A 281 9.41 25.89 1.22
CA PHE A 281 9.81 25.47 -0.13
C PHE A 281 9.12 26.28 -1.25
N LEU A 282 7.87 26.70 -1.04
CA LEU A 282 7.08 27.50 -1.97
C LEU A 282 7.41 29.01 -1.95
N SER A 283 8.31 29.45 -1.07
CA SER A 283 8.68 30.86 -0.95
C SER A 283 9.24 31.40 -2.27
N ALA A 284 8.93 32.65 -2.62
CA ALA A 284 9.47 33.25 -3.83
C ALA A 284 11.02 33.30 -3.78
N PRO A 285 11.72 32.91 -4.85
CA PRO A 285 13.15 33.15 -4.98
C PRO A 285 13.49 34.64 -4.87
N SER A 286 14.54 34.97 -4.13
CA SER A 286 15.10 36.31 -4.00
C SER A 286 15.87 36.71 -5.28
N GLU A 287 16.00 38.02 -5.54
CA GLU A 287 16.75 38.51 -6.71
C GLU A 287 18.22 38.04 -6.73
N VAL A 288 18.81 37.83 -5.55
CA VAL A 288 20.17 37.29 -5.40
C VAL A 288 20.23 35.83 -5.86
N GLU A 289 19.25 35.01 -5.49
CA GLU A 289 19.18 33.61 -5.94
C GLU A 289 18.97 33.51 -7.46
N LEU A 290 18.14 34.38 -8.05
CA LEU A 290 17.91 34.39 -9.51
C LEU A 290 19.16 34.76 -10.32
N THR A 291 20.06 35.57 -9.76
CA THR A 291 21.25 36.07 -10.46
C THR A 291 22.47 35.20 -10.27
N GLN A 292 22.55 34.45 -9.16
CA GLN A 292 23.72 33.63 -8.82
C GLN A 292 23.61 32.17 -9.24
N ILE A 293 22.39 31.63 -9.42
CA ILE A 293 22.18 30.21 -9.71
C ILE A 293 21.60 30.05 -11.11
N ASP A 294 22.39 29.44 -11.99
CA ASP A 294 21.99 29.18 -13.39
C ASP A 294 20.68 28.39 -13.46
N ASN A 295 19.76 28.89 -14.31
CA ASN A 295 18.44 28.31 -14.58
C ASN A 295 17.63 27.96 -13.32
N PHE A 296 17.88 28.67 -12.21
CA PHE A 296 17.16 28.43 -10.96
C PHE A 296 15.70 28.83 -11.06
N LYS A 297 15.41 29.89 -11.82
CA LYS A 297 14.06 30.39 -12.02
C LYS A 297 13.15 29.32 -12.64
N GLU A 298 13.60 28.66 -13.70
CA GLU A 298 12.86 27.62 -14.43
C GLU A 298 12.61 26.41 -13.53
N ARG A 299 13.65 25.93 -12.83
CA ARG A 299 13.55 24.82 -11.87
C ARG A 299 12.61 25.14 -10.71
N ALA A 300 12.72 26.34 -10.14
CA ALA A 300 11.90 26.79 -9.01
C ALA A 300 10.42 26.92 -9.40
N ILE A 301 10.11 27.39 -10.62
CA ILE A 301 8.73 27.47 -11.11
C ILE A 301 8.10 26.08 -11.17
N LEU A 302 8.78 25.12 -11.81
CA LEU A 302 8.26 23.76 -11.97
C LEU A 302 8.14 23.03 -10.62
N MET A 303 9.16 23.15 -9.76
CA MET A 303 9.12 22.66 -8.39
C MET A 303 7.92 23.22 -7.62
N CYS A 304 7.68 24.53 -7.68
CA CYS A 304 6.53 25.14 -7.00
C CYS A 304 5.20 24.63 -7.55
N GLN A 305 5.09 24.42 -8.87
CA GLN A 305 3.89 23.84 -9.48
C GLN A 305 3.65 22.41 -8.97
N ILE A 306 4.70 21.60 -8.91
CA ILE A 306 4.63 20.21 -8.43
C ILE A 306 4.23 20.17 -6.96
N ILE A 307 4.89 20.94 -6.10
CA ILE A 307 4.60 20.99 -4.67
C ILE A 307 3.18 21.51 -4.42
N ARG A 308 2.69 22.50 -5.17
CA ARG A 308 1.29 22.96 -5.05
C ARG A 308 0.29 21.89 -5.43
N LYS A 309 0.55 21.09 -6.48
CA LYS A 309 -0.29 19.96 -6.86
C LYS A 309 -0.29 18.88 -5.77
N LEU A 310 0.89 18.54 -5.21
CA LEU A 310 0.99 17.63 -4.06
C LEU A 310 0.16 18.13 -2.87
N GLN A 311 0.25 19.43 -2.55
CA GLN A 311 -0.51 20.04 -1.45
C GLN A 311 -2.02 20.08 -1.72
N TYR A 312 -2.45 20.32 -2.95
CA TYR A 312 -3.87 20.40 -3.32
C TYR A 312 -4.59 19.06 -3.10
N ASP A 313 -3.91 17.93 -3.35
CA ASP A 313 -4.43 16.59 -3.10
C ASP A 313 -4.60 16.27 -1.59
N ILE A 314 -4.15 17.16 -0.69
CA ILE A 314 -4.17 16.99 0.77
C ILE A 314 -5.04 18.06 1.45
N HIS A 315 -4.99 19.29 0.96
CA HIS A 315 -5.76 20.42 1.47
C HIS A 315 -6.32 21.23 0.29
N PRO A 316 -7.50 20.87 -0.25
CA PRO A 316 -8.18 21.76 -1.18
C PRO A 316 -8.50 23.08 -0.44
N PRO A 317 -7.98 24.23 -0.91
CA PRO A 317 -8.16 25.50 -0.21
C PRO A 317 -9.65 25.78 -0.03
N SER A 318 -10.06 26.17 1.17
CA SER A 318 -11.40 26.71 1.39
C SER A 318 -11.49 28.08 0.71
N VAL A 319 -12.09 28.08 -0.48
CA VAL A 319 -12.67 29.21 -1.22
C VAL A 319 -11.67 30.13 -1.97
N LEU A 320 -11.71 30.10 -3.31
CA LEU A 320 -12.18 31.21 -4.18
C LEU A 320 -11.95 30.89 -5.67
N LYS A 321 -13.06 30.57 -6.36
CA LYS A 321 -13.32 30.72 -7.81
C LYS A 321 -12.19 30.32 -8.79
N ALA A 322 -12.03 29.01 -9.02
CA ALA A 322 -11.62 28.50 -10.33
C ALA A 322 -12.58 27.37 -10.72
N LYS A 323 -13.21 27.49 -11.89
CA LYS A 323 -14.09 26.46 -12.44
C LYS A 323 -13.22 25.27 -12.84
N THR A 324 -13.16 24.25 -11.99
CA THR A 324 -12.56 22.97 -12.33
C THR A 324 -13.56 21.88 -11.97
N LEU A 325 -13.81 20.98 -12.91
CA LEU A 325 -14.91 20.02 -12.90
C LEU A 325 -15.05 19.27 -11.56
N ASN A 326 -16.27 19.28 -11.03
CA ASN A 326 -16.69 18.40 -9.95
C ASN A 326 -16.61 16.94 -10.42
N LEU A 327 -15.54 16.24 -10.06
CA LEU A 327 -15.51 14.78 -10.09
C LEU A 327 -15.77 14.28 -8.66
N SER A 328 -17.04 14.03 -8.40
CA SER A 328 -17.62 13.73 -7.10
C SER A 328 -17.38 12.27 -6.68
N HIS A 329 -16.14 11.82 -6.49
CA HIS A 329 -15.84 10.53 -5.83
C HIS A 329 -14.41 10.52 -5.25
N TYR A 330 -14.03 11.46 -4.38
CA TYR A 330 -12.74 11.39 -3.68
C TYR A 330 -12.85 11.94 -2.27
N ILE A 331 -12.62 11.08 -1.27
CA ILE A 331 -12.58 11.44 0.15
C ILE A 331 -11.16 11.91 0.50
N VAL A 332 -10.84 13.15 0.13
CA VAL A 332 -9.90 13.93 0.92
C VAL A 332 -10.75 14.69 1.92
N SER A 333 -11.16 14.00 2.99
CA SER A 333 -11.86 14.66 4.08
C SER A 333 -10.86 15.43 4.94
N LYS A 334 -11.23 16.67 5.32
CA LYS A 334 -10.43 17.54 6.21
C LYS A 334 -10.41 17.03 7.66
N GLN A 335 -11.20 16.00 7.97
CA GLN A 335 -11.27 15.42 9.30
C GLN A 335 -10.08 14.47 9.53
N PRO A 336 -9.54 14.38 10.74
CA PRO A 336 -8.53 13.38 11.08
C PRO A 336 -8.96 11.97 10.65
N ILE A 337 -8.03 11.17 10.14
CA ILE A 337 -8.30 9.80 9.65
C ILE A 337 -9.03 8.92 10.68
N LEU A 338 -8.79 9.15 11.98
CA LEU A 338 -9.49 8.44 13.05
C LEU A 338 -10.97 8.84 13.15
N GLU A 339 -11.28 10.13 13.01
CA GLU A 339 -12.66 10.63 13.03
C GLU A 339 -13.41 10.17 11.77
N GLN A 340 -12.74 10.15 10.63
CA GLN A 340 -13.30 9.58 9.40
C GLN A 340 -13.64 8.10 9.59
N LEU A 341 -12.71 7.31 10.14
CA LEU A 341 -12.97 5.90 10.43
C LEU A 341 -14.13 5.74 11.41
N GLN A 342 -14.22 6.55 12.46
CA GLN A 342 -15.31 6.50 13.43
C GLN A 342 -16.65 6.85 12.78
N SER A 343 -16.71 7.91 11.99
CA SER A 343 -17.92 8.32 11.28
C SER A 343 -18.40 7.24 10.31
N VAL A 344 -17.49 6.65 9.54
CA VAL A 344 -17.82 5.57 8.60
C VAL A 344 -18.22 4.31 9.36
N TRP A 345 -17.53 3.99 10.45
CA TRP A 345 -17.85 2.85 11.29
C TRP A 345 -19.23 2.97 11.93
N ASP A 346 -19.62 4.15 12.40
CA ASP A 346 -20.94 4.38 12.98
C ASP A 346 -22.06 4.27 11.93
N ASP A 347 -21.84 4.73 10.69
CA ASP A 347 -22.80 4.53 9.59
C ASP A 347 -22.89 3.05 9.21
N ILE A 348 -21.75 2.35 9.06
CA ILE A 348 -21.72 0.90 8.81
C ILE A 348 -22.42 0.16 9.94
N LYS A 349 -22.19 0.52 11.20
CA LYS A 349 -22.83 -0.09 12.37
C LYS A 349 -24.35 0.10 12.34
N THR A 350 -24.81 1.31 12.04
CA THR A 350 -26.25 1.65 12.02
C THR A 350 -26.99 0.88 10.92
N ARG A 351 -26.37 0.73 9.75
CA ARG A 351 -26.91 -0.07 8.63
C ARG A 351 -26.69 -1.57 8.82
N GLY A 352 -25.56 -1.88 9.46
CA GLY A 352 -24.93 -3.17 9.69
C GLY A 352 -24.63 -3.98 8.44
N TYR A 353 -24.19 -3.30 7.38
CA TYR A 353 -23.53 -3.89 6.22
C TYR A 353 -22.51 -2.88 5.64
N LEU A 354 -21.47 -3.39 4.97
CA LEU A 354 -20.48 -2.58 4.29
C LEU A 354 -21.00 -2.17 2.91
N HIS A 355 -21.23 -0.87 2.69
CA HIS A 355 -21.69 -0.32 1.41
C HIS A 355 -20.52 0.27 0.61
N ILE A 356 -20.72 0.45 -0.71
CA ILE A 356 -19.64 0.77 -1.65
C ILE A 356 -18.91 2.08 -1.32
N ASP A 357 -19.63 3.13 -0.90
CA ASP A 357 -19.01 4.41 -0.54
C ASP A 357 -18.11 4.24 0.69
N ALA A 358 -18.59 3.57 1.74
CA ALA A 358 -17.79 3.19 2.90
C ALA A 358 -16.57 2.33 2.52
N THR A 359 -16.71 1.39 1.59
CA THR A 359 -15.58 0.59 1.09
C THR A 359 -14.50 1.48 0.50
N HIS A 360 -14.86 2.46 -0.34
CA HIS A 360 -13.89 3.41 -0.90
C HIS A 360 -13.22 4.27 0.17
N ILE A 361 -13.97 4.71 1.19
CA ILE A 361 -13.38 5.48 2.30
C ILE A 361 -12.37 4.63 3.06
N ILE A 362 -12.76 3.39 3.39
CA ILE A 362 -11.92 2.48 4.17
C ILE A 362 -10.69 2.04 3.37
N ASP A 363 -10.82 1.81 2.06
CA ASP A 363 -9.68 1.53 1.19
C ASP A 363 -8.72 2.73 1.13
N SER A 364 -9.25 3.95 1.04
CA SER A 364 -8.44 5.17 1.15
C SER A 364 -7.73 5.23 2.51
N LEU A 365 -8.42 4.93 3.62
CA LEU A 365 -7.82 4.91 4.95
C LEU A 365 -6.74 3.82 5.09
N LEU A 366 -6.95 2.64 4.50
CA LEU A 366 -5.98 1.55 4.44
C LEU A 366 -4.70 2.00 3.73
N ASN A 367 -4.84 2.66 2.58
CA ASN A 367 -3.72 3.15 1.78
C ASN A 367 -3.00 4.33 2.46
N THR A 368 -3.72 5.19 3.17
CA THR A 368 -3.16 6.36 3.86
C THR A 368 -2.44 5.98 5.16
N ALA A 369 -3.09 5.24 6.05
CA ALA A 369 -2.61 4.98 7.40
C ALA A 369 -1.92 3.61 7.56
N GLY A 370 -2.09 2.72 6.56
CA GLY A 370 -1.51 1.40 6.55
C GLY A 370 -2.34 0.34 7.32
N PRO A 371 -2.00 -0.95 7.11
CA PRO A 371 -2.78 -2.08 7.62
C PRO A 371 -2.73 -2.19 9.15
N VAL A 372 -1.59 -1.91 9.78
CA VAL A 372 -1.45 -1.98 11.26
C VAL A 372 -2.38 -0.97 11.94
N TRP A 373 -2.42 0.27 11.44
CA TRP A 373 -3.30 1.30 11.98
C TRP A 373 -4.78 0.93 11.79
N LEU A 374 -5.16 0.49 10.60
CA LEU A 374 -6.55 0.17 10.29
C LEU A 374 -7.05 -1.01 11.16
N VAL A 375 -6.30 -2.10 11.19
CA VAL A 375 -6.62 -3.31 11.98
C VAL A 375 -6.73 -2.95 13.48
N THR A 376 -5.80 -2.16 14.00
CA THR A 376 -5.82 -1.73 15.41
C THR A 376 -7.10 -0.97 15.74
N ASN A 377 -7.49 -0.01 14.90
CA ASN A 377 -8.63 0.85 15.18
C ASN A 377 -9.97 0.13 14.95
N LEU A 378 -10.09 -0.71 13.91
CA LEU A 378 -11.28 -1.53 13.70
C LEU A 378 -11.49 -2.52 14.85
N LEU A 379 -10.42 -3.13 15.36
CA LEU A 379 -10.51 -4.02 16.50
C LEU A 379 -10.95 -3.27 17.76
N LYS A 380 -10.38 -2.08 18.03
CA LYS A 380 -10.84 -1.22 19.13
C LYS A 380 -12.33 -0.86 19.02
N GLN A 381 -12.87 -0.66 17.83
CA GLN A 381 -14.31 -0.42 17.66
C GLN A 381 -15.14 -1.69 17.87
N THR A 382 -14.66 -2.82 17.38
CA THR A 382 -15.33 -4.13 17.53
C THR A 382 -15.43 -4.55 19.00
N LEU A 383 -14.35 -4.40 19.76
CA LEU A 383 -14.31 -4.82 21.17
C LEU A 383 -15.13 -3.91 22.12
N LYS A 384 -15.70 -2.79 21.63
CA LYS A 384 -16.65 -1.97 22.39
C LYS A 384 -18.02 -2.64 22.55
N PHE A 385 -18.37 -3.58 21.68
CA PHE A 385 -19.64 -4.28 21.77
C PHE A 385 -19.65 -5.24 22.97
N ARG A 386 -20.84 -5.42 23.56
CA ARG A 386 -21.05 -6.26 24.76
C ARG A 386 -21.92 -7.48 24.48
N TYR A 387 -22.78 -7.41 23.46
CA TYR A 387 -23.67 -8.51 23.08
C TYR A 387 -23.03 -9.37 22.00
N GLN A 388 -23.24 -10.69 22.09
CA GLN A 388 -22.64 -11.67 21.19
C GLN A 388 -23.05 -11.44 19.72
N ASP A 389 -24.33 -11.20 19.46
CA ASP A 389 -24.83 -10.97 18.10
C ASP A 389 -24.20 -9.74 17.42
N ASP A 390 -24.02 -8.65 18.18
CA ASP A 390 -23.37 -7.43 17.69
C ASP A 390 -21.89 -7.67 17.40
N LEU A 391 -21.21 -8.43 18.27
CA LEU A 391 -19.82 -8.80 18.10
C LEU A 391 -19.63 -9.68 16.87
N ASP A 392 -20.47 -10.71 16.69
CA ASP A 392 -20.43 -11.60 15.54
C ASP A 392 -20.65 -10.85 14.23
N ARG A 393 -21.67 -9.99 14.18
CA ARG A 393 -21.93 -9.11 13.02
C ARG A 393 -20.76 -8.16 12.74
N SER A 394 -20.15 -7.61 13.79
CA SER A 394 -18.98 -6.73 13.67
C SER A 394 -17.78 -7.48 13.10
N VAL A 395 -17.53 -8.72 13.53
CA VAL A 395 -16.45 -9.56 12.98
C VAL A 395 -16.64 -9.80 11.50
N ASP A 396 -17.85 -10.15 11.06
CA ASP A 396 -18.13 -10.41 9.64
C ASP A 396 -17.86 -9.17 8.78
N ILE A 397 -18.23 -7.98 9.28
CA ILE A 397 -17.93 -6.70 8.62
C ILE A 397 -16.42 -6.42 8.60
N VAL A 398 -15.70 -6.62 9.71
CA VAL A 398 -14.25 -6.42 9.77
C VAL A 398 -13.53 -7.37 8.82
N VAL A 399 -13.94 -8.63 8.76
CA VAL A 399 -13.37 -9.60 7.81
C VAL A 399 -13.66 -9.15 6.38
N ALA A 400 -14.86 -8.68 6.07
CA ALA A 400 -15.17 -8.11 4.75
C ALA A 400 -14.26 -6.92 4.41
N ILE A 401 -13.99 -6.03 5.38
CA ILE A 401 -13.04 -4.92 5.20
C ILE A 401 -11.62 -5.44 4.95
N PHE A 402 -11.16 -6.46 5.69
CA PHE A 402 -9.82 -7.01 5.53
C PHE A 402 -9.60 -7.61 4.14
N HIS A 403 -10.65 -8.00 3.42
CA HIS A 403 -10.54 -8.47 2.04
C HIS A 403 -10.06 -7.40 1.04
N LEU A 404 -9.99 -6.12 1.44
CA LEU A 404 -9.29 -5.08 0.66
C LEU A 404 -7.79 -5.42 0.51
N ASP A 405 -7.15 -5.94 1.56
CA ASP A 405 -5.80 -6.52 1.51
C ASP A 405 -5.64 -7.61 2.57
N ILE A 406 -6.17 -8.80 2.28
CA ILE A 406 -6.27 -9.88 3.28
C ILE A 406 -4.91 -10.35 3.77
N GLU A 407 -3.88 -10.32 2.92
CA GLU A 407 -2.52 -10.75 3.27
C GLU A 407 -1.90 -9.78 4.28
N LYS A 408 -1.91 -8.47 3.98
CA LYS A 408 -1.31 -7.48 4.88
C LYS A 408 -2.13 -7.26 6.16
N CYS A 409 -3.46 -7.26 6.08
CA CYS A 409 -4.32 -7.11 7.25
C CYS A 409 -4.20 -8.31 8.20
N SER A 410 -4.16 -9.54 7.67
CA SER A 410 -3.95 -10.74 8.50
C SER A 410 -2.58 -10.72 9.17
N GLN A 411 -1.53 -10.36 8.45
CA GLN A 411 -0.20 -10.22 9.02
C GLN A 411 -0.16 -9.13 10.10
N ALA A 412 -0.78 -7.97 9.84
CA ALA A 412 -0.89 -6.88 10.80
C ALA A 412 -1.58 -7.32 12.11
N LEU A 413 -2.68 -8.07 11.98
CA LEU A 413 -3.42 -8.63 13.11
C LEU A 413 -2.54 -9.56 13.94
N LEU A 414 -1.89 -10.55 13.31
CA LEU A 414 -1.15 -11.60 14.02
C LEU A 414 0.17 -11.13 14.60
N LEU A 415 0.90 -10.24 13.92
CA LEU A 415 2.26 -9.83 14.32
C LEU A 415 2.32 -8.59 15.21
N TYR A 416 1.37 -7.67 15.06
CA TYR A 416 1.47 -6.36 15.72
C TYR A 416 0.31 -6.10 16.67
N VAL A 417 -0.92 -6.45 16.29
CA VAL A 417 -2.11 -6.11 17.08
C VAL A 417 -2.37 -7.15 18.16
N LEU A 418 -2.46 -8.43 17.81
CA LEU A 418 -2.74 -9.51 18.76
C LEU A 418 -1.70 -9.58 19.90
N PRO A 419 -0.38 -9.46 19.65
CA PRO A 419 0.60 -9.45 20.74
C PRO A 419 0.37 -8.32 21.75
N GLN A 420 -0.17 -7.16 21.34
CA GLN A 420 -0.52 -6.10 22.29
C GLN A 420 -1.62 -6.55 23.26
N TYR A 421 -2.64 -7.25 22.78
CA TYR A 421 -3.70 -7.77 23.65
C TYR A 421 -3.22 -8.91 24.56
N LEU A 422 -2.22 -9.69 24.15
CA LEU A 422 -1.71 -10.82 24.93
C LEU A 422 -0.67 -10.42 26.00
N TYR A 423 0.20 -9.45 25.69
CA TYR A 423 1.33 -9.08 26.56
C TYR A 423 1.14 -7.76 27.32
N ASN A 424 0.32 -6.82 26.83
CA ASN A 424 0.09 -5.57 27.53
C ASN A 424 -0.91 -5.78 28.67
N ALA A 425 -0.48 -5.58 29.91
CA ALA A 425 -1.31 -5.79 31.10
C ALA A 425 -2.65 -5.03 31.07
N LYS A 426 -2.70 -3.82 30.48
CA LYS A 426 -3.95 -3.04 30.39
C LYS A 426 -4.94 -3.65 29.42
N LEU A 427 -4.47 -3.99 28.21
CA LEU A 427 -5.33 -4.56 27.15
C LEU A 427 -5.69 -6.02 27.42
N CYS A 428 -4.80 -6.76 28.07
CA CYS A 428 -5.06 -8.13 28.49
C CYS A 428 -6.24 -8.23 29.46
N ASN A 429 -6.42 -7.23 30.33
CA ASN A 429 -7.57 -7.18 31.23
C ASN A 429 -8.90 -6.91 30.49
N GLU A 430 -8.85 -6.38 29.26
CA GLU A 430 -10.03 -6.22 28.41
C GLU A 430 -10.38 -7.52 27.65
N LEU A 431 -9.47 -8.49 27.61
CA LEU A 431 -9.62 -9.76 26.92
C LEU A 431 -10.38 -10.80 27.78
N VAL A 432 -11.59 -10.45 28.18
CA VAL A 432 -12.52 -11.33 28.92
C VAL A 432 -13.62 -11.82 27.97
N GLU A 433 -14.33 -12.88 28.30
CA GLU A 433 -15.49 -13.30 27.53
C GLU A 433 -16.59 -12.21 27.52
N PRO A 434 -17.26 -11.95 26.38
CA PRO A 434 -17.16 -12.61 25.06
C PRO A 434 -16.06 -12.07 24.11
N GLN A 435 -15.34 -11.01 24.50
CA GLN A 435 -14.34 -10.33 23.65
C GLN A 435 -13.16 -11.25 23.28
N SER A 436 -12.74 -12.11 24.20
CA SER A 436 -11.70 -13.12 23.98
C SER A 436 -12.04 -14.05 22.81
N ALA A 437 -13.21 -14.71 22.87
CA ALA A 437 -13.67 -15.62 21.83
C ALA A 437 -13.82 -14.92 20.46
N ILE A 438 -14.28 -13.67 20.45
CA ILE A 438 -14.47 -12.89 19.24
C ILE A 438 -13.15 -12.49 18.57
N LEU A 439 -12.14 -12.08 19.35
CA LEU A 439 -10.80 -11.84 18.81
C LEU A 439 -10.19 -13.13 18.25
N ALA A 440 -10.37 -14.26 18.94
CA ALA A 440 -9.91 -15.56 18.48
C ALA A 440 -10.58 -15.97 17.15
N LYS A 441 -11.90 -15.80 17.06
CA LYS A 441 -12.69 -16.01 15.84
C LYS A 441 -12.17 -15.17 14.69
N LEU A 442 -11.96 -13.87 14.90
CA LEU A 442 -11.42 -12.95 13.90
C LEU A 442 -10.04 -13.40 13.41
N CYS A 443 -9.12 -13.74 14.31
CA CYS A 443 -7.78 -14.24 13.94
C CYS A 443 -7.86 -15.48 13.05
N VAL A 444 -8.69 -16.45 13.44
CA VAL A 444 -8.88 -17.70 12.68
C VAL A 444 -9.51 -17.45 11.30
N TYR A 445 -10.54 -16.60 11.22
CA TYR A 445 -11.17 -16.24 9.96
C TYR A 445 -10.16 -15.58 9.00
N CYS A 446 -9.33 -14.68 9.50
CA CYS A 446 -8.28 -14.03 8.71
C CYS A 446 -7.24 -15.04 8.20
N ILE A 447 -6.80 -15.98 9.04
CA ILE A 447 -5.84 -17.02 8.63
C ILE A 447 -6.40 -17.87 7.49
N TYR A 448 -7.65 -18.34 7.60
CA TYR A 448 -8.26 -19.14 6.54
C TYR A 448 -8.54 -18.33 5.27
N ALA A 449 -9.01 -17.08 5.39
CA ALA A 449 -9.22 -16.20 4.25
C ALA A 449 -7.90 -15.92 3.51
N ALA A 450 -6.81 -15.66 4.23
CA ALA A 450 -5.48 -15.48 3.64
C ALA A 450 -4.97 -16.78 2.97
N LEU A 451 -5.22 -17.94 3.59
CA LEU A 451 -4.89 -19.24 3.00
C LEU A 451 -5.64 -19.47 1.69
N GLU A 452 -6.95 -19.21 1.65
CA GLU A 452 -7.77 -19.35 0.44
C GLU A 452 -7.35 -18.38 -0.67
N HIS A 453 -7.06 -17.13 -0.32
CA HIS A 453 -6.54 -16.14 -1.25
C HIS A 453 -5.23 -16.62 -1.91
N SER A 454 -4.32 -17.20 -1.12
CA SER A 454 -3.06 -17.75 -1.60
C SER A 454 -3.24 -18.95 -2.55
N ILE A 455 -4.29 -19.76 -2.36
CA ILE A 455 -4.65 -20.87 -3.22
C ILE A 455 -5.27 -20.35 -4.54
N SER A 456 -6.17 -19.38 -4.47
CA SER A 456 -6.88 -18.82 -5.64
C SER A 456 -5.93 -18.14 -6.64
N ARG A 457 -4.91 -17.40 -6.16
CA ARG A 457 -3.85 -16.82 -7.01
C ARG A 457 -3.10 -17.86 -7.88
N LYS A 458 -3.01 -19.13 -7.47
CA LYS A 458 -2.37 -20.19 -8.27
C LYS A 458 -3.20 -20.60 -9.50
N VAL A 459 -4.53 -20.52 -9.41
CA VAL A 459 -5.43 -20.93 -10.49
C VAL A 459 -5.47 -19.88 -11.61
N THR A 460 -5.38 -18.60 -11.27
CA THR A 460 -5.37 -17.50 -12.26
C THR A 460 -4.03 -17.39 -13.00
N THR A 461 -2.90 -17.60 -12.32
CA THR A 461 -1.56 -17.58 -12.93
C THR A 461 -1.29 -18.78 -13.83
N SER A 462 -1.89 -19.94 -13.57
CA SER A 462 -1.78 -21.13 -14.44
C SER A 462 -2.64 -21.03 -15.70
N ARG A 463 -3.78 -20.34 -15.66
CA ARG A 463 -4.65 -20.12 -16.84
C ARG A 463 -4.11 -19.06 -17.82
N LYS A 464 -3.32 -18.09 -17.35
CA LYS A 464 -2.77 -17.02 -18.20
C LYS A 464 -1.55 -17.46 -19.06
N ARG A 465 -1.05 -18.70 -18.89
CA ARG A 465 0.08 -19.27 -19.66
C ARG A 465 -0.33 -20.08 -20.90
N ARG A 466 -1.59 -20.06 -21.31
CA ARG A 466 -2.04 -20.74 -22.53
C ARG A 466 -2.87 -19.81 -23.40
N HIS A 467 -2.24 -18.76 -23.93
CA HIS A 467 -2.72 -18.13 -25.14
C HIS A 467 -1.55 -17.49 -25.89
N ASP A 468 -0.73 -18.34 -26.51
CA ASP A 468 -0.14 -18.04 -27.82
C ASP A 468 0.30 -19.35 -28.49
N ASP A 469 0.09 -19.42 -29.81
CA ASP A 469 0.53 -20.41 -30.79
C ASP A 469 -0.10 -21.83 -30.82
N SER A 470 -1.10 -21.95 -31.70
CA SER A 470 -1.17 -22.81 -32.89
C SER A 470 -0.55 -24.23 -32.89
N GLU A 471 -1.40 -25.20 -33.29
CA GLU A 471 -1.08 -26.49 -33.92
C GLU A 471 -0.30 -27.55 -33.12
N ASP A 472 -1.03 -28.44 -32.45
CA ASP A 472 -0.88 -29.89 -32.68
C ASP A 472 -2.02 -30.66 -32.00
N LEU A 473 -2.82 -31.33 -32.83
CA LEU A 473 -3.78 -32.36 -32.47
C LEU A 473 -3.00 -33.66 -32.15
N ASP A 474 -3.55 -34.49 -31.28
CA ASP A 474 -3.11 -35.87 -30.95
C ASP A 474 -2.02 -36.05 -29.87
N ALA A 475 -2.48 -36.15 -28.61
CA ALA A 475 -1.94 -37.11 -27.63
C ALA A 475 -2.91 -37.27 -26.44
N ILE A 476 -4.09 -37.84 -26.69
CA ILE A 476 -4.99 -38.34 -25.65
C ILE A 476 -4.60 -39.78 -25.32
N CYS A 477 -4.52 -40.08 -24.01
CA CYS A 477 -4.51 -41.40 -23.39
C CYS A 477 -3.26 -42.29 -23.61
N SER A 478 -2.53 -42.49 -22.51
CA SER A 478 -1.96 -43.81 -22.22
C SER A 478 -2.10 -44.12 -20.73
N SER A 479 -3.18 -44.82 -20.39
CA SER A 479 -3.19 -45.75 -19.27
C SER A 479 -2.10 -46.79 -19.48
N ASN A 480 -1.42 -47.24 -18.42
CA ASN A 480 -1.04 -48.66 -18.30
C ASN A 480 -0.79 -49.04 -16.84
N LYS A 481 -1.68 -49.89 -16.31
CA LYS A 481 -1.34 -50.83 -15.25
C LYS A 481 -0.49 -51.93 -15.88
N VAL A 482 0.68 -52.23 -15.31
CA VAL A 482 1.30 -53.56 -15.49
C VAL A 482 1.70 -54.11 -14.12
N ARG A 483 1.08 -55.25 -13.83
CA ARG A 483 1.27 -56.16 -12.71
C ARG A 483 2.58 -56.94 -12.91
N ARG A 484 3.46 -56.98 -11.91
CA ARG A 484 4.45 -58.06 -11.75
C ARG A 484 4.51 -58.48 -10.28
N LEU A 485 4.43 -59.80 -10.08
CA LEU A 485 4.45 -60.50 -8.80
C LEU A 485 5.89 -60.94 -8.47
N ASN A 486 6.23 -60.81 -7.20
CA ASN A 486 7.19 -61.57 -6.38
C ASN A 486 8.71 -61.34 -6.60
N ASP A 487 9.40 -60.78 -5.61
CA ASP A 487 10.36 -61.54 -4.79
C ASP A 487 10.69 -60.82 -3.46
N ASN A 488 10.94 -61.59 -2.39
CA ASN A 488 11.21 -61.12 -1.03
C ASN A 488 12.71 -60.79 -0.84
N THR A 489 13.07 -59.56 -0.47
CA THR A 489 14.19 -59.30 0.47
C THR A 489 14.13 -57.87 1.03
N SER A 490 14.69 -57.74 2.22
CA SER A 490 14.59 -56.66 3.20
C SER A 490 15.05 -55.26 2.78
N ASP A 491 14.54 -54.31 3.56
CA ASP A 491 15.04 -52.97 3.88
C ASP A 491 14.65 -51.76 3.00
N ALA A 492 14.13 -50.79 3.77
CA ALA A 492 14.23 -49.35 3.62
C ALA A 492 13.33 -48.65 2.58
N LEU A 493 12.57 -47.69 3.12
CA LEU A 493 12.07 -46.48 2.47
C LEU A 493 10.92 -46.63 1.48
N TYR A 494 9.68 -46.85 1.94
CA TYR A 494 8.50 -46.26 1.28
C TYR A 494 7.32 -46.25 2.26
N TYR A 495 7.27 -45.27 3.16
CA TYR A 495 6.00 -44.89 3.77
C TYR A 495 5.27 -43.95 2.81
N SER A 496 4.15 -44.46 2.35
CA SER A 496 3.13 -43.86 1.51
C SER A 496 2.71 -42.48 2.01
N GLN A 497 2.94 -41.45 1.19
CA GLN A 497 2.19 -40.21 1.24
C GLN A 497 0.70 -40.53 1.04
N GLY A 498 -0.06 -40.47 2.14
CA GLY A 498 -1.50 -40.29 2.07
C GLY A 498 -1.80 -39.00 1.30
N GLN A 499 -2.64 -39.11 0.28
CA GLN A 499 -3.05 -38.02 -0.59
C GLN A 499 -3.78 -36.92 0.20
N SER A 500 -3.05 -35.93 0.68
CA SER A 500 -3.55 -34.57 0.89
C SER A 500 -2.99 -33.74 -0.27
N MET A 501 -3.87 -33.21 -1.12
CA MET A 501 -3.48 -32.22 -2.14
C MET A 501 -2.63 -31.14 -1.46
N GLY A 502 -1.38 -30.97 -1.87
CA GLY A 502 -0.36 -30.15 -1.20
C GLY A 502 -0.72 -28.68 -1.01
N ILE A 503 -1.50 -28.38 0.02
CA ILE A 503 -1.75 -27.03 0.52
C ILE A 503 -0.66 -26.73 1.53
N ILE A 504 0.31 -25.91 1.12
CA ILE A 504 1.40 -25.42 1.96
C ILE A 504 1.14 -23.94 2.26
N ILE A 505 1.14 -23.56 3.54
CA ILE A 505 1.08 -22.15 3.96
C ILE A 505 2.35 -21.46 3.48
N LYS A 506 2.20 -20.31 2.80
CA LYS A 506 3.34 -19.54 2.29
C LYS A 506 3.75 -18.44 3.26
N GLU A 507 4.98 -17.96 3.10
CA GLU A 507 5.42 -16.68 3.65
C GLU A 507 4.54 -15.52 3.11
N PRO A 508 4.23 -14.49 3.92
CA PRO A 508 4.68 -14.25 5.30
C PRO A 508 3.79 -14.90 6.39
N LEU A 509 2.68 -15.54 6.02
CA LEU A 509 1.69 -16.07 6.97
C LEU A 509 2.26 -17.22 7.81
N GLN A 510 3.09 -18.07 7.22
CA GLN A 510 3.73 -19.17 7.95
C GLN A 510 4.60 -18.66 9.11
N SER A 511 5.49 -17.70 8.84
CA SER A 511 6.33 -17.07 9.87
C SER A 511 5.50 -16.42 10.98
N ALA A 512 4.38 -15.77 10.62
CA ALA A 512 3.46 -15.20 11.60
C ALA A 512 2.80 -16.24 12.51
N LEU A 513 2.38 -17.39 11.97
CA LEU A 513 1.84 -18.49 12.76
C LEU A 513 2.89 -19.13 13.66
N GLU A 514 4.12 -19.32 13.18
CA GLU A 514 5.21 -19.87 13.98
C GLU A 514 5.57 -18.96 15.17
N MET A 515 5.63 -17.64 14.95
CA MET A 515 5.80 -16.67 16.03
C MET A 515 4.62 -16.70 17.02
N LEU A 516 3.39 -16.79 16.52
CA LEU A 516 2.20 -16.86 17.36
C LEU A 516 2.19 -18.12 18.25
N PHE A 517 2.50 -19.29 17.68
CA PHE A 517 2.52 -20.53 18.45
C PHE A 517 3.65 -20.55 19.49
N LYS A 518 4.81 -19.95 19.17
CA LYS A 518 5.87 -19.74 20.16
C LYS A 518 5.40 -18.86 21.32
N SER A 519 4.65 -17.79 21.03
CA SER A 519 4.01 -16.96 22.04
C SER A 519 2.99 -17.73 22.87
N PHE A 520 2.15 -18.56 22.25
CA PHE A 520 1.17 -19.39 22.96
C PHE A 520 1.83 -20.37 23.93
N SER A 521 2.90 -21.05 23.53
CA SER A 521 3.65 -21.93 24.43
C SER A 521 4.19 -21.20 25.66
N GLN A 522 4.71 -19.98 25.48
CA GLN A 522 5.23 -19.17 26.58
C GLN A 522 4.13 -18.68 27.52
N LEU A 523 2.97 -18.31 26.98
CA LEU A 523 1.84 -17.79 27.75
C LEU A 523 1.10 -18.92 28.49
N ALA A 524 0.86 -20.05 27.83
CA ALA A 524 0.20 -21.20 28.45
C ALA A 524 1.06 -21.85 29.55
N GLY A 525 2.39 -21.88 29.37
CA GLY A 525 3.31 -22.52 30.29
C GLY A 525 3.65 -21.71 31.56
N LYS A 526 3.21 -20.44 31.66
CA LYS A 526 3.75 -19.53 32.67
C LYS A 526 3.37 -19.88 34.11
N ASN A 527 2.16 -20.36 34.38
CA ASN A 527 1.72 -20.68 35.76
C ASN A 527 0.79 -21.90 35.90
N GLY A 528 0.31 -22.52 34.81
CA GLY A 528 -0.71 -23.58 34.88
C GLY A 528 -2.10 -23.10 35.34
N ASP A 529 -2.24 -21.81 35.65
CA ASP A 529 -3.46 -21.16 36.09
C ASP A 529 -4.36 -20.73 34.92
N VAL A 530 -5.65 -20.57 35.22
CA VAL A 530 -6.63 -19.94 34.33
C VAL A 530 -6.33 -18.45 34.23
N THR A 531 -6.05 -17.98 33.02
CA THR A 531 -5.74 -16.59 32.69
C THR A 531 -6.48 -16.18 31.42
N PRO A 532 -6.72 -14.87 31.19
CA PRO A 532 -7.28 -14.39 29.92
C PRO A 532 -6.54 -14.93 28.69
N GLN A 533 -5.21 -15.09 28.79
CA GLN A 533 -4.40 -15.65 27.73
C GLN A 533 -4.65 -17.14 27.51
N THR A 534 -4.75 -17.96 28.56
CA THR A 534 -5.03 -19.40 28.39
C THR A 534 -6.43 -19.63 27.83
N GLN A 535 -7.40 -18.80 28.23
CA GLN A 535 -8.75 -18.79 27.66
C GLN A 535 -8.74 -18.41 26.18
N PHE A 536 -8.04 -17.33 25.80
CA PHE A 536 -7.90 -16.93 24.40
C PHE A 536 -7.26 -18.02 23.53
N ILE A 537 -6.19 -18.66 24.00
CA ILE A 537 -5.51 -19.72 23.25
C ILE A 537 -6.45 -20.92 23.04
N PHE A 538 -7.24 -21.28 24.06
CA PHE A 538 -8.27 -22.31 23.92
C PHE A 538 -9.29 -21.95 22.85
N GLU A 539 -9.86 -20.74 22.89
CA GLU A 539 -10.84 -20.28 21.90
C GLU A 539 -10.26 -20.26 20.48
N PHE A 540 -9.01 -19.79 20.33
CA PHE A 540 -8.32 -19.81 19.04
C PHE A 540 -8.22 -21.22 18.46
N ILE A 541 -7.79 -22.19 19.27
CA ILE A 541 -7.67 -23.58 18.85
C ILE A 541 -9.05 -24.18 18.52
N SER A 542 -10.06 -23.87 19.35
CA SER A 542 -11.44 -24.30 19.14
C SER A 542 -11.97 -23.79 17.80
N TYR A 543 -11.86 -22.49 17.51
CA TYR A 543 -12.27 -21.92 16.23
C TYR A 543 -11.44 -22.47 15.06
N ALA A 544 -10.13 -22.64 15.21
CA ALA A 544 -9.27 -23.17 14.16
C ALA A 544 -9.76 -24.54 13.67
N VAL A 545 -10.19 -25.39 14.60
CA VAL A 545 -10.75 -26.71 14.30
C VAL A 545 -12.18 -26.65 13.78
N GLN A 546 -13.05 -25.85 14.41
CA GLN A 546 -14.45 -25.74 14.02
C GLN A 546 -14.62 -25.17 12.61
N CYS A 547 -13.81 -24.17 12.25
CA CYS A 547 -13.89 -23.48 10.97
C CYS A 547 -13.08 -24.18 9.88
N GLY A 548 -11.94 -24.79 10.25
CA GLY A 548 -11.01 -25.38 9.30
C GLY A 548 -11.43 -26.71 8.71
N GLN A 549 -12.25 -27.49 9.42
CA GLN A 549 -12.59 -28.87 9.06
C GLN A 549 -11.31 -29.65 8.67
N ASP A 550 -11.23 -30.19 7.45
CA ASP A 550 -10.07 -30.94 6.95
C ASP A 550 -8.80 -30.08 6.79
N ARG A 551 -8.93 -28.76 6.71
CA ARG A 551 -7.82 -27.80 6.57
C ARG A 551 -7.22 -27.36 7.91
N ALA A 552 -7.85 -27.72 9.03
CA ALA A 552 -7.34 -27.37 10.36
C ALA A 552 -5.92 -27.90 10.62
N GLN A 553 -5.62 -29.10 10.11
CA GLN A 553 -4.30 -29.71 10.21
C GLN A 553 -3.21 -28.88 9.53
N VAL A 554 -3.54 -28.16 8.44
CA VAL A 554 -2.58 -27.31 7.72
C VAL A 554 -2.19 -26.10 8.56
N VAL A 555 -3.17 -25.45 9.23
CA VAL A 555 -2.93 -24.30 10.10
C VAL A 555 -2.21 -24.68 11.39
N LEU A 556 -2.56 -25.82 11.97
CA LEU A 556 -2.02 -26.28 13.25
C LEU A 556 -0.71 -27.09 13.13
N GLN A 557 -0.19 -27.32 11.91
CA GLN A 557 0.95 -28.20 11.65
C GLN A 557 2.21 -27.87 12.45
N LYS A 558 2.42 -26.58 12.75
CA LYS A 558 3.60 -26.07 13.48
C LYS A 558 3.33 -25.80 14.97
N MET A 559 2.15 -26.15 15.47
CA MET A 559 1.79 -25.94 16.87
C MET A 559 2.58 -26.90 17.78
N PRO A 560 3.27 -26.40 18.82
CA PRO A 560 3.97 -27.24 19.79
C PRO A 560 3.04 -28.21 20.52
N SER A 561 3.50 -29.47 20.67
CA SER A 561 2.69 -30.56 21.21
C SER A 561 2.34 -30.41 22.70
N GLU A 562 3.02 -29.53 23.43
CA GLU A 562 2.79 -29.26 24.85
C GLU A 562 1.61 -28.31 25.12
N ILE A 563 1.17 -27.54 24.12
CA ILE A 563 0.11 -26.52 24.31
C ILE A 563 -1.19 -27.18 24.75
N VAL A 564 -1.67 -28.19 24.01
CA VAL A 564 -2.95 -28.87 24.29
C VAL A 564 -2.95 -29.53 25.68
N PRO A 565 -1.95 -30.34 26.08
CA PRO A 565 -1.87 -30.88 27.44
C PRO A 565 -1.86 -29.81 28.53
N THR A 566 -1.19 -28.68 28.29
CA THR A 566 -1.11 -27.57 29.25
C THR A 566 -2.47 -26.90 29.42
N LEU A 567 -3.20 -26.69 28.33
CA LEU A 567 -4.55 -26.14 28.36
C LEU A 567 -5.56 -27.09 28.99
N ILE A 568 -5.47 -28.41 28.76
CA ILE A 568 -6.34 -29.39 29.42
C ILE A 568 -6.16 -29.37 30.94
N LYS A 569 -4.95 -29.14 31.43
CA LYS A 569 -4.68 -29.01 32.87
C LYS A 569 -5.28 -27.73 33.46
N ALA A 570 -5.25 -26.63 32.71
CA ALA A 570 -5.75 -25.33 33.16
C ALA A 570 -7.28 -25.21 33.02
N LEU A 571 -7.86 -25.74 31.94
CA LEU A 571 -9.26 -25.54 31.51
C LEU A 571 -9.96 -26.89 31.19
N PRO A 572 -10.01 -27.86 32.11
CA PRO A 572 -10.51 -29.20 31.81
C PRO A 572 -11.99 -29.25 31.40
N ASP A 573 -12.80 -28.30 31.88
CA ASP A 573 -14.24 -28.26 31.60
C ASP A 573 -14.56 -27.81 30.18
N ASN A 574 -13.70 -26.98 29.59
CA ASN A 574 -13.89 -26.44 28.24
C ASN A 574 -13.57 -27.48 27.15
N PHE A 575 -12.76 -28.50 27.45
CA PHE A 575 -12.45 -29.56 26.50
C PHE A 575 -13.52 -30.64 26.48
N ASN A 576 -13.87 -31.11 25.29
CA ASN A 576 -14.70 -32.30 25.12
C ASN A 576 -14.00 -33.30 24.17
N THR A 577 -14.46 -34.56 24.21
CA THR A 577 -13.91 -35.64 23.38
C THR A 577 -13.93 -35.28 21.88
N GLY A 578 -14.99 -34.63 21.41
CA GLY A 578 -15.13 -34.23 20.01
C GLY A 578 -14.09 -33.22 19.55
N LEU A 579 -13.73 -32.25 20.40
CA LEU A 579 -12.68 -31.27 20.12
C LEU A 579 -11.31 -31.95 20.03
N ILE A 580 -10.96 -32.80 21.00
CA ILE A 580 -9.67 -33.51 21.02
C ILE A 580 -9.49 -34.39 19.78
N LEU A 581 -10.54 -35.12 19.37
CA LEU A 581 -10.49 -35.98 18.19
C LEU A 581 -10.23 -35.22 16.88
N ARG A 582 -10.58 -33.93 16.82
CA ARG A 582 -10.39 -33.10 15.62
C ARG A 582 -9.07 -32.31 15.63
N LEU A 583 -8.37 -32.25 16.77
CA LEU A 583 -7.06 -31.59 16.86
C LEU A 583 -5.95 -32.35 16.17
N TYR A 584 -6.04 -33.68 16.14
CA TYR A 584 -4.99 -34.57 15.66
C TYR A 584 -5.40 -35.34 14.40
N ASP A 585 -4.44 -35.64 13.55
CA ASP A 585 -4.64 -36.54 12.41
C ASP A 585 -4.61 -38.02 12.86
N LEU A 586 -5.80 -38.60 13.00
CA LEU A 586 -6.00 -40.01 13.40
C LEU A 586 -5.52 -41.02 12.35
N SER A 587 -5.25 -40.59 11.12
CA SER A 587 -4.65 -41.45 10.09
C SER A 587 -3.19 -41.78 10.44
N THR A 588 -2.52 -40.91 11.18
CA THR A 588 -1.10 -41.08 11.56
C THR A 588 -0.93 -41.80 12.90
N PRO A 589 0.14 -42.62 13.06
CA PRO A 589 0.47 -43.23 14.36
C PRO A 589 0.72 -42.20 15.47
N TYR A 590 1.36 -41.07 15.14
CA TYR A 590 1.63 -39.99 16.09
C TYR A 590 0.34 -39.30 16.55
N GLY A 591 -0.55 -38.93 15.63
CA GLY A 591 -1.83 -38.31 15.99
C GLY A 591 -2.71 -39.22 16.85
N ARG A 592 -2.74 -40.55 16.59
CA ARG A 592 -3.44 -41.51 17.46
C ARG A 592 -2.84 -41.56 18.87
N LYS A 593 -1.51 -41.53 18.98
CA LYS A 593 -0.81 -41.54 20.28
C LYS A 593 -1.11 -40.28 21.09
N ASP A 594 -1.03 -39.11 20.47
CA ASP A 594 -1.28 -37.82 21.13
C ASP A 594 -2.75 -37.67 21.53
N THR A 595 -3.68 -38.09 20.66
CA THR A 595 -5.11 -38.15 20.99
C THR A 595 -5.37 -39.02 22.22
N ALA A 596 -4.81 -40.24 22.25
CA ALA A 596 -4.99 -41.16 23.38
C ALA A 596 -4.42 -40.59 24.69
N ARG A 597 -3.24 -39.94 24.62
CA ARG A 597 -2.62 -39.25 25.75
C ARG A 597 -3.54 -38.17 26.31
N ASP A 598 -4.08 -37.32 25.43
CA ASP A 598 -4.83 -36.13 25.85
C ASP A 598 -6.27 -36.45 26.29
N LEU A 599 -6.88 -37.49 25.71
CA LEU A 599 -8.14 -38.06 26.24
C LEU A 599 -7.95 -38.67 27.63
N CYS A 600 -6.86 -39.41 27.86
CA CYS A 600 -6.54 -39.94 29.18
C CYS A 600 -6.31 -38.81 30.19
N LEU A 601 -5.59 -37.76 29.79
CA LEU A 601 -5.35 -36.59 30.63
C LEU A 601 -6.66 -35.88 30.99
N LEU A 602 -7.54 -35.63 30.02
CA LEU A 602 -8.85 -35.01 30.25
C LEU A 602 -9.70 -35.83 31.24
N ARG A 603 -9.75 -37.15 31.06
CA ARG A 603 -10.44 -38.06 31.99
C ARG A 603 -9.88 -37.93 33.40
N ASN A 604 -8.55 -37.93 33.55
CA ASN A 604 -7.91 -37.85 34.85
C ASN A 604 -8.18 -36.51 35.54
N MET A 605 -8.18 -35.40 34.80
CA MET A 605 -8.49 -34.08 35.35
C MET A 605 -9.95 -34.00 35.84
N ARG A 606 -10.90 -34.58 35.10
CA ARG A 606 -12.33 -34.60 35.50
C ARG A 606 -12.65 -35.55 36.65
N LEU A 607 -11.80 -36.52 36.92
CA LEU A 607 -11.96 -37.48 38.02
C LEU A 607 -11.26 -37.03 39.31
N ARG A 608 -10.54 -35.90 39.31
CA ARG A 608 -9.97 -35.35 40.53
C ARG A 608 -11.11 -34.84 41.44
N PRO A 609 -11.19 -35.28 42.71
CA PRO A 609 -12.07 -34.66 43.68
C PRO A 609 -11.60 -33.22 43.93
N GLU A 610 -12.56 -32.30 44.13
CA GLU A 610 -12.31 -30.89 44.47
C GLU A 610 -11.37 -30.71 45.66
#